data_AF-A0A843JNH7-F1
#
_entry.id   AF-A0A843JNH7-F1
#
_cell.length_a   1.000
_cell.length_b   1.000
_cell.length_c   1.000
_cell.angle_alpha   90.00
_cell.angle_beta   90.00
_cell.angle_gamma   90.00
#
_symmetry.space_group_name_H-M   'P 1'
#
loop_
_entity.id
_entity.type
_entity.pdbx_description
1 polymer ?
#
loop_
_entity_poly.entity_id
_entity_poly.type
_entity_poly.pdbx_seq_one_letter_code
_entity_poly.pdbx_strand_id
1 'polypeptide(L)'
;MWTGIELLHMLQDIRLEYPILEDFFAAVSSRITYLAVPVALILLFYWCINKKHGEILALSFVPALLFTVVSKYGFDQPRPWELDPSIIKVEGVNAHGPSLPSGHTASAISTFIPASLFVRNRLLGVAMITLMVLIIVGRLVLCVHTPLDIICGIIVGLVAIAISWKSMGIAYDDDRSYHIVNAAYAVFFTVLFIVSLVYWDADPKNIAWFAGIFYGMFIGRTLDRICLRYEIPQTGIKEHALRFVVGMVGCAVILLPFIALNPVWGSPIGGALMMIWAFFIYPYIITKKRIFC
;
A
#
# COMPACT_ATOMS: atom_id res chain seq x y z
N MET A 1 13.75 6.37 -29.41
CA MET A 1 12.76 6.55 -28.32
C MET A 1 13.51 6.24 -27.04
N TRP A 2 13.74 7.22 -26.17
CA TRP A 2 14.52 6.98 -24.94
C TRP A 2 13.74 6.05 -24.02
N THR A 3 14.16 4.79 -23.95
CA THR A 3 13.60 3.76 -23.05
C THR A 3 14.13 3.90 -21.63
N GLY A 4 15.19 4.70 -21.46
CA GLY A 4 15.95 4.78 -20.21
C GLY A 4 16.85 3.57 -19.94
N ILE A 5 17.02 2.67 -20.91
CA ILE A 5 17.91 1.49 -20.82
C ILE A 5 19.37 1.89 -20.59
N GLU A 6 19.86 2.97 -21.21
CA GLU A 6 21.23 3.47 -21.00
C GLU A 6 21.53 3.80 -19.53
N LEU A 7 20.56 4.38 -18.82
CA LEU A 7 20.67 4.62 -17.38
C LEU A 7 20.73 3.30 -16.61
N LEU A 8 19.96 2.29 -17.02
CA LEU A 8 19.98 0.99 -16.35
C LEU A 8 21.31 0.25 -16.55
N HIS A 9 21.95 0.39 -17.72
CA HIS A 9 23.31 -0.12 -17.95
C HIS A 9 24.32 0.53 -17.02
N MET A 10 24.33 1.86 -16.93
CA MET A 10 25.19 2.58 -15.98
C MET A 10 24.96 2.11 -14.53
N LEU A 11 23.70 1.98 -14.11
CA LEU A 11 23.38 1.54 -12.75
C LEU A 11 23.73 0.07 -12.50
N GLN A 12 23.59 -0.77 -13.52
CA GLN A 12 24.02 -2.17 -13.47
C GLN A 12 25.53 -2.26 -13.29
N ASP A 13 26.32 -1.51 -14.07
CA ASP A 13 27.78 -1.53 -13.97
C ASP A 13 28.25 -1.13 -12.55
N ILE A 14 27.65 -0.07 -11.99
CA ILE A 14 27.89 0.34 -10.59
C ILE A 14 27.50 -0.77 -9.61
N ARG A 15 26.34 -1.40 -9.80
CA ARG A 15 25.88 -2.51 -8.94
C ARG A 15 26.83 -3.71 -8.99
N LEU A 16 27.36 -4.04 -10.17
CA LEU A 16 28.31 -5.14 -10.36
C LEU A 16 29.69 -4.82 -9.77
N GLU A 17 30.13 -3.55 -9.81
CA GLU A 17 31.36 -3.09 -9.16
C GLU A 17 31.23 -3.13 -7.62
N TYR A 18 30.05 -2.81 -7.09
CA TYR A 18 29.77 -2.78 -5.65
C TYR A 18 28.61 -3.72 -5.25
N PRO A 19 28.83 -5.04 -5.11
CA PRO A 19 27.78 -6.02 -4.86
C PRO A 19 26.91 -5.74 -3.62
N ILE A 20 27.46 -5.06 -2.61
CA ILE A 20 26.71 -4.64 -1.41
C ILE A 20 25.48 -3.77 -1.74
N LEU A 21 25.49 -3.06 -2.87
CA LEU A 21 24.35 -2.26 -3.32
C LEU A 21 23.14 -3.15 -3.66
N GLU A 22 23.36 -4.33 -4.21
CA GLU A 22 22.29 -5.27 -4.52
C GLU A 22 21.54 -5.69 -3.25
N ASP A 23 22.28 -6.20 -2.25
CA ASP A 23 21.71 -6.63 -0.97
C ASP A 23 21.00 -5.47 -0.25
N PHE A 24 21.63 -4.30 -0.23
CA PHE A 24 21.07 -3.10 0.39
C PHE A 24 19.74 -2.70 -0.27
N PHE A 25 19.71 -2.55 -1.59
CA PHE A 25 18.50 -2.11 -2.29
C PHE A 25 17.41 -3.21 -2.33
N ALA A 26 17.80 -4.49 -2.33
CA ALA A 26 16.87 -5.60 -2.18
C ALA A 26 16.19 -5.57 -0.80
N ALA A 27 16.95 -5.32 0.27
CA ALA A 27 16.42 -5.18 1.63
C ALA A 27 15.52 -3.95 1.78
N VAL A 28 15.98 -2.79 1.29
CA VAL A 28 15.20 -1.54 1.30
C VAL A 28 13.92 -1.68 0.49
N SER A 29 13.93 -2.45 -0.61
CA SER A 29 12.74 -2.69 -1.45
C SER A 29 11.95 -3.95 -1.05
N SER A 30 12.21 -4.53 0.12
CA SER A 30 11.54 -5.76 0.55
C SER A 30 10.04 -5.57 0.82
N ARG A 31 9.28 -6.66 0.85
CA ARG A 31 7.85 -6.65 1.24
C ARG A 31 7.61 -6.02 2.61
N ILE A 32 8.58 -6.09 3.50
CA ILE A 32 8.49 -5.41 4.79
C ILE A 32 8.41 -3.91 4.55
N THR A 33 9.34 -3.34 3.80
CA THR A 33 9.45 -1.90 3.61
C THR A 33 8.37 -1.31 2.71
N TYR A 34 8.03 -1.95 1.58
CA TYR A 34 7.04 -1.39 0.65
C TYR A 34 5.59 -1.78 0.97
N LEU A 35 5.34 -2.78 1.83
CA LEU A 35 3.98 -3.22 2.16
C LEU A 35 3.69 -3.18 3.66
N ALA A 36 4.48 -3.89 4.47
CA ALA A 36 4.20 -3.98 5.91
C ALA A 36 4.37 -2.64 6.65
N VAL A 37 5.40 -1.85 6.32
CA VAL A 37 5.64 -0.53 6.92
C VAL A 37 4.51 0.45 6.57
N PRO A 38 4.06 0.59 5.31
CA PRO A 38 2.87 1.37 5.00
C PRO A 38 1.61 0.97 5.76
N VAL A 39 1.32 -0.33 5.83
CA VAL A 39 0.17 -0.84 6.62
C VAL A 39 0.33 -0.49 8.10
N ALA A 40 1.52 -0.68 8.66
CA ALA A 40 1.84 -0.30 10.03
C ALA A 40 1.63 1.20 10.29
N LEU A 41 2.07 2.07 9.37
CA LEU A 41 1.85 3.51 9.48
C LEU A 41 0.37 3.88 9.43
N ILE A 42 -0.39 3.32 8.48
CA ILE A 42 -1.84 3.53 8.37
C ILE A 42 -2.52 3.20 9.71
N LEU A 43 -2.23 2.03 10.27
CA LEU A 43 -2.87 1.53 11.48
C LEU A 43 -2.37 2.24 12.74
N LEU A 44 -1.11 2.66 12.78
CA LEU A 44 -0.57 3.51 13.85
C LEU A 44 -1.34 4.84 13.90
N PHE A 45 -1.50 5.49 12.75
CA PHE A 45 -2.27 6.74 12.70
C PHE A 45 -3.73 6.51 13.06
N TYR A 46 -4.36 5.48 12.47
CA TYR A 46 -5.77 5.20 12.66
C TYR A 46 -6.12 4.86 14.13
N TRP A 47 -5.32 4.02 14.81
CA TRP A 47 -5.60 3.57 16.18
C TRP A 47 -5.05 4.49 17.27
N CYS A 48 -3.95 5.21 17.03
CA CYS A 48 -3.15 5.79 18.10
C CYS A 48 -2.80 7.29 17.96
N ILE A 49 -2.81 7.87 16.76
CA ILE A 49 -2.34 9.26 16.56
C ILE A 49 -3.47 10.18 16.10
N ASN A 50 -4.01 9.91 14.91
CA ASN A 50 -5.07 10.72 14.31
C ASN A 50 -5.83 9.87 13.29
N LYS A 51 -7.10 9.57 13.62
CA LYS A 51 -7.96 8.71 12.80
C LYS A 51 -8.10 9.20 11.37
N LYS A 52 -8.34 10.50 11.18
CA LYS A 52 -8.52 11.10 9.85
C LYS A 52 -7.24 10.96 9.01
N HIS A 53 -6.07 11.19 9.60
CA HIS A 53 -4.79 10.97 8.91
C HIS A 53 -4.58 9.49 8.56
N GLY A 54 -4.96 8.56 9.44
CA GLY A 54 -4.94 7.13 9.15
C GLY A 54 -5.84 6.75 7.97
N GLU A 55 -7.03 7.33 7.89
CA GLU A 55 -7.93 7.13 6.74
C GLU A 55 -7.40 7.75 5.44
N ILE A 56 -6.74 8.92 5.51
CA ILE A 56 -6.07 9.53 4.34
C ILE A 56 -4.93 8.63 3.85
N LEU A 57 -4.12 8.09 4.77
CA LEU A 57 -3.05 7.13 4.42
C LEU A 57 -3.65 5.86 3.79
N ALA A 58 -4.75 5.34 4.34
CA ALA A 58 -5.40 4.14 3.80
C ALA A 58 -5.93 4.36 2.37
N LEU A 59 -6.61 5.50 2.11
CA LEU A 59 -7.16 5.82 0.79
C LEU A 59 -6.15 6.34 -0.22
N SER A 60 -4.95 6.71 0.21
CA SER A 60 -3.86 6.99 -0.72
C SER A 60 -3.14 5.70 -1.08
N PHE A 61 -2.73 4.90 -0.08
CA PHE A 61 -1.95 3.68 -0.29
C PHE A 61 -2.72 2.55 -0.97
N VAL A 62 -3.89 2.15 -0.43
CA VAL A 62 -4.61 0.96 -0.92
C VAL A 62 -5.08 1.18 -2.37
N PRO A 63 -5.78 2.28 -2.71
CA PRO A 63 -6.11 2.61 -4.10
C PRO A 63 -4.90 2.71 -5.05
N ALA A 64 -3.79 3.33 -4.64
CA ALA A 64 -2.59 3.42 -5.48
C ALA A 64 -2.04 2.03 -5.81
N LEU A 65 -1.87 1.18 -4.78
CA LEU A 65 -1.38 -0.18 -4.97
C LEU A 65 -2.30 -0.98 -5.89
N LEU A 66 -3.61 -0.93 -5.65
CA LEU A 66 -4.60 -1.62 -6.47
C LEU A 66 -4.58 -1.15 -7.92
N PHE A 67 -4.58 0.17 -8.13
CA PHE A 67 -4.51 0.72 -9.47
C PHE A 67 -3.25 0.25 -10.19
N THR A 68 -2.09 0.24 -9.52
CA THR A 68 -0.84 -0.25 -10.15
C THR A 68 -0.88 -1.74 -10.48
N VAL A 69 -1.46 -2.58 -9.62
CA VAL A 69 -1.55 -4.02 -9.88
C VAL A 69 -2.49 -4.29 -11.05
N VAL A 70 -3.64 -3.61 -11.07
CA VAL A 70 -4.67 -3.89 -12.06
C VAL A 70 -4.30 -3.32 -13.42
N SER A 71 -3.78 -2.09 -13.48
CA SER A 71 -3.41 -1.45 -14.75
C SER A 71 -2.21 -2.12 -15.43
N LYS A 72 -1.36 -2.86 -14.71
CA LYS A 72 -0.26 -3.64 -15.28
C LYS A 72 -0.70 -4.57 -16.40
N TYR A 73 -1.83 -5.25 -16.20
CA TYR A 73 -2.36 -6.18 -17.19
C TYR A 73 -2.83 -5.46 -18.47
N GLY A 74 -3.28 -4.20 -18.35
CA GLY A 74 -3.69 -3.40 -19.50
C GLY A 74 -2.54 -2.76 -20.28
N PHE A 75 -1.45 -2.40 -19.61
CA PHE A 75 -0.27 -1.85 -20.29
C PHE A 75 0.62 -2.94 -20.88
N ASP A 76 0.68 -4.11 -20.23
CA ASP A 76 1.50 -5.27 -20.60
C ASP A 76 2.95 -4.92 -21.00
N GLN A 77 3.52 -3.92 -20.31
CA GLN A 77 4.86 -3.43 -20.62
C GLN A 77 5.90 -4.48 -20.19
N PRO A 78 6.81 -4.92 -21.10
CA PRO A 78 7.86 -5.87 -20.77
C PRO A 78 8.86 -5.28 -19.76
N ARG A 79 9.52 -6.17 -19.02
CA ARG A 79 10.54 -5.78 -18.03
C ARG A 79 11.86 -5.37 -18.71
N PRO A 80 12.76 -4.65 -18.02
CA PRO A 80 14.02 -4.24 -18.60
C PRO A 80 14.85 -5.38 -19.20
N TRP A 81 14.94 -6.53 -18.52
CA TRP A 81 15.66 -7.72 -19.00
C TRP A 81 14.97 -8.46 -20.16
N GLU A 82 13.68 -8.20 -20.41
CA GLU A 82 12.96 -8.72 -21.58
C GLU A 82 13.15 -7.81 -22.79
N LEU A 83 13.34 -6.51 -22.55
CA LEU A 83 13.66 -5.52 -23.59
C LEU A 83 15.11 -5.60 -24.05
N ASP A 84 16.03 -5.86 -23.13
CA ASP A 84 17.46 -5.98 -23.39
C ASP A 84 18.06 -7.15 -22.58
N PRO A 85 18.42 -8.27 -23.24
CA PRO A 85 18.99 -9.45 -22.59
C PRO A 85 20.33 -9.20 -21.87
N SER A 86 21.01 -8.08 -22.13
CA SER A 86 22.24 -7.70 -21.42
C SER A 86 21.98 -7.10 -20.04
N ILE A 87 20.72 -6.77 -19.71
CA ILE A 87 20.31 -6.41 -18.36
C ILE A 87 20.17 -7.69 -17.50
N ILE A 88 21.01 -7.79 -16.48
CA ILE A 88 21.07 -8.92 -15.55
C ILE A 88 20.01 -8.74 -14.47
N LYS A 89 18.98 -9.58 -14.54
CA LYS A 89 17.93 -9.65 -13.52
C LYS A 89 18.51 -10.11 -12.18
N VAL A 90 18.19 -9.38 -11.11
CA VAL A 90 18.49 -9.78 -9.73
C VAL A 90 17.56 -10.92 -9.30
N GLU A 91 18.13 -12.02 -8.83
CA GLU A 91 17.36 -13.13 -8.27
C GLU A 91 16.75 -12.78 -6.91
N GLY A 92 15.61 -13.39 -6.56
CA GLY A 92 14.95 -13.19 -5.27
C GLY A 92 14.28 -11.82 -5.06
N VAL A 93 14.45 -10.86 -5.97
CA VAL A 93 13.74 -9.57 -5.91
C VAL A 93 12.29 -9.73 -6.35
N ASN A 94 11.38 -9.11 -5.60
CA ASN A 94 9.95 -9.07 -5.93
C ASN A 94 9.71 -8.29 -7.24
N ALA A 95 9.69 -9.00 -8.36
CA ALA A 95 9.39 -8.48 -9.68
C ALA A 95 8.71 -9.58 -10.52
N HIS A 96 7.38 -9.59 -10.50
CA HIS A 96 6.54 -10.50 -11.28
C HIS A 96 5.60 -9.71 -12.19
N GLY A 97 5.27 -10.31 -13.32
CA GLY A 97 4.37 -9.71 -14.32
C GLY A 97 4.88 -8.40 -14.93
N PRO A 98 3.99 -7.67 -15.63
CA PRO A 98 4.34 -6.47 -16.39
C PRO A 98 5.03 -5.38 -15.56
N SER A 99 5.84 -4.55 -16.20
CA SER A 99 6.69 -3.55 -15.55
C SER A 99 5.95 -2.27 -15.16
N LEU A 100 5.08 -1.75 -16.03
CA LEU A 100 4.44 -0.45 -15.89
C LEU A 100 3.09 -0.55 -15.16
N PRO A 101 2.77 0.30 -14.18
CA PRO A 101 3.65 1.20 -13.42
C PRO A 101 4.37 0.49 -12.25
N SER A 102 5.39 1.13 -11.68
CA SER A 102 6.07 0.60 -10.48
C SER A 102 5.18 0.68 -9.23
N GLY A 103 4.74 -0.48 -8.75
CA GLY A 103 3.93 -0.59 -7.52
C GLY A 103 4.70 -0.22 -6.24
N HIS A 104 6.01 -0.48 -6.19
CA HIS A 104 6.86 -0.06 -5.07
C HIS A 104 6.95 1.46 -5.00
N THR A 105 7.11 2.11 -6.16
CA THR A 105 7.15 3.57 -6.26
C THR A 105 5.81 4.18 -5.87
N ALA A 106 4.69 3.69 -6.42
CA ALA A 106 3.37 4.20 -6.10
C ALA A 106 3.04 4.04 -4.61
N SER A 107 3.36 2.89 -4.01
CA SER A 107 3.23 2.64 -2.58
C SER A 107 4.06 3.61 -1.74
N ALA A 108 5.34 3.76 -2.06
CA ALA A 108 6.25 4.61 -1.31
C ALA A 108 5.78 6.08 -1.34
N ILE A 109 5.44 6.57 -2.53
CA ILE A 109 4.92 7.93 -2.74
C ILE A 109 3.62 8.13 -1.95
N SER A 110 2.62 7.28 -2.18
CA SER A 110 1.28 7.41 -1.59
C SER A 110 1.27 7.30 -0.07
N THR A 111 2.31 6.70 0.53
CA THR A 111 2.40 6.54 1.99
C THR A 111 3.31 7.57 2.64
N PHE A 112 4.57 7.66 2.19
CA PHE A 112 5.60 8.39 2.92
C PHE A 112 5.47 9.91 2.75
N ILE A 113 4.95 10.40 1.61
CA ILE A 113 4.68 11.83 1.45
C ILE A 113 3.66 12.30 2.51
N PRO A 114 2.40 11.82 2.52
CA PRO A 114 1.43 12.27 3.51
C PRO A 114 1.87 11.97 4.95
N ALA A 115 2.47 10.80 5.22
CA ALA A 115 2.96 10.47 6.57
C ALA A 115 4.02 11.46 7.07
N SER A 116 4.95 11.87 6.20
CA SER A 116 5.98 12.86 6.55
C SER A 116 5.41 14.24 6.89
N LEU A 117 4.26 14.60 6.30
CA LEU A 117 3.55 15.84 6.57
C LEU A 117 2.74 15.78 7.87
N PHE A 118 2.29 14.59 8.26
CA PHE A 118 1.50 14.39 9.47
C PHE A 118 2.32 14.30 10.76
N VAL A 119 3.62 14.01 10.66
CA VAL A 119 4.50 13.95 11.83
C VAL A 119 5.03 15.33 12.20
N ARG A 120 5.04 15.66 13.49
CA ARG A 120 5.59 16.94 13.99
C ARG A 120 7.13 16.96 14.00
N ASN A 121 7.75 15.79 14.15
CA ASN A 121 9.21 15.67 14.20
C ASN A 121 9.79 15.75 12.77
N ARG A 122 10.51 16.83 12.48
CA ARG A 122 11.13 17.06 11.16
C ARG A 122 12.13 15.97 10.77
N LEU A 123 12.91 15.45 11.73
CA LEU A 123 13.87 14.37 11.44
C LEU A 123 13.14 13.09 11.02
N LEU A 124 12.02 12.78 11.66
CA LEU A 124 11.19 11.63 11.27
C LEU A 124 10.59 11.82 9.88
N GLY A 125 10.10 13.03 9.56
CA GLY A 125 9.61 13.37 8.23
C GLY A 125 10.71 13.22 7.16
N VAL A 126 11.91 13.74 7.42
CA VAL A 126 13.07 13.57 6.53
C VAL A 126 13.42 12.10 6.35
N ALA A 127 13.47 11.31 7.43
CA ALA A 127 13.77 9.88 7.36
C ALA A 127 12.75 9.11 6.49
N MET A 128 11.44 9.45 6.57
CA MET A 128 10.41 8.86 5.72
C MET A 128 10.62 9.20 4.23
N ILE A 129 10.96 10.47 3.92
CA ILE A 129 11.25 10.89 2.55
C ILE A 129 12.54 10.25 2.02
N THR A 130 13.58 10.13 2.86
CA THR A 130 14.81 9.42 2.49
C THR A 130 14.52 7.96 2.18
N LEU A 131 13.75 7.27 3.03
CA LEU A 131 13.35 5.88 2.78
C LEU A 131 12.57 5.73 1.47
N MET A 132 11.63 6.64 1.21
CA MET A 132 10.89 6.69 -0.04
C MET A 132 11.81 6.82 -1.26
N VAL A 133 12.78 7.76 -1.23
CA VAL A 133 13.74 7.95 -2.32
C VAL A 133 14.60 6.69 -2.51
N LEU A 134 15.07 6.08 -1.42
CA LEU A 134 15.87 4.86 -1.49
C LEU A 134 15.10 3.69 -2.10
N ILE A 135 13.81 3.52 -1.78
CA ILE A 135 12.95 2.51 -2.41
C ILE A 135 12.86 2.76 -3.92
N ILE A 136 12.60 4.02 -4.32
CA ILE A 136 12.41 4.39 -5.72
C ILE A 136 13.69 4.17 -6.54
N VAL A 137 14.83 4.67 -6.03
CA VAL A 137 16.14 4.49 -6.65
C VAL A 137 16.52 3.02 -6.69
N GLY A 138 16.23 2.27 -5.62
CA GLY A 138 16.48 0.83 -5.57
C GLY A 138 15.82 0.06 -6.70
N ARG A 139 14.64 0.48 -7.19
CA ARG A 139 13.98 -0.16 -8.34
C ARG A 139 14.75 0.01 -9.65
N LEU A 140 15.47 1.11 -9.82
CA LEU A 140 16.34 1.35 -10.98
C LEU A 140 17.68 0.63 -10.82
N VAL A 141 18.29 0.68 -9.63
CA VAL A 141 19.58 0.02 -9.34
C VAL A 141 19.47 -1.51 -9.47
N LEU A 142 18.35 -2.08 -9.03
CA LEU A 142 18.07 -3.51 -9.20
C LEU A 142 17.64 -3.86 -10.64
N CYS A 143 17.59 -2.88 -11.55
CA CYS A 143 17.23 -3.04 -12.96
C CYS A 143 15.88 -3.75 -13.19
N VAL A 144 14.93 -3.57 -12.27
CA VAL A 144 13.61 -4.22 -12.31
C VAL A 144 12.51 -3.35 -12.90
N HIS A 145 12.80 -2.06 -13.11
CA HIS A 145 11.91 -1.08 -13.70
C HIS A 145 12.70 -0.10 -14.58
N THR A 146 12.05 0.40 -15.63
CA THR A 146 12.52 1.52 -16.44
C THR A 146 12.20 2.86 -15.76
N PRO A 147 12.86 3.96 -16.15
CA PRO A 147 12.49 5.31 -15.68
C PRO A 147 11.03 5.67 -15.94
N LEU A 148 10.44 5.21 -17.05
CA LEU A 148 9.01 5.43 -17.34
C LEU A 148 8.12 4.75 -16.30
N ASP A 149 8.46 3.51 -15.88
CA ASP A 149 7.71 2.79 -14.85
C ASP A 149 7.72 3.53 -13.52
N ILE A 150 8.85 4.16 -13.18
CA ILE A 150 9.01 4.98 -11.98
C ILE A 150 8.18 6.25 -12.08
N ILE A 151 8.26 6.98 -13.20
CA ILE A 151 7.50 8.22 -13.41
C ILE A 151 5.99 7.95 -13.30
N CYS A 152 5.50 6.91 -13.98
CA CYS A 152 4.09 6.53 -13.87
C CYS A 152 3.71 6.09 -12.45
N GLY A 153 4.59 5.38 -11.74
CA GLY A 153 4.39 5.05 -10.32
C GLY A 153 4.28 6.29 -9.43
N ILE A 154 5.12 7.31 -9.66
CA ILE A 154 5.07 8.60 -8.95
C ILE A 154 3.73 9.29 -9.21
N ILE A 155 3.32 9.37 -10.48
CA ILE A 155 2.04 9.98 -10.87
C ILE A 155 0.88 9.29 -10.17
N VAL A 156 0.83 7.95 -10.21
CA VAL A 156 -0.22 7.17 -9.52
C VAL A 156 -0.25 7.49 -8.03
N GLY A 157 0.90 7.51 -7.37
CA GLY A 157 0.98 7.82 -5.94
C GLY A 157 0.52 9.25 -5.61
N LEU A 158 0.94 10.25 -6.39
CA LEU A 158 0.55 11.65 -6.20
C LEU A 158 -0.94 11.88 -6.46
N VAL A 159 -1.48 11.27 -7.51
CA VAL A 159 -2.93 11.32 -7.80
C VAL A 159 -3.72 10.68 -6.67
N ALA A 160 -3.30 9.53 -6.15
CA ALA A 160 -3.98 8.89 -5.03
C ALA A 160 -3.94 9.75 -3.75
N ILE A 161 -2.83 10.45 -3.48
CA ILE A 161 -2.77 11.42 -2.37
C ILE A 161 -3.79 12.55 -2.59
N ALA A 162 -3.81 13.15 -3.78
CA ALA A 162 -4.69 14.27 -4.08
C ALA A 162 -6.18 13.87 -3.96
N ILE A 163 -6.55 12.71 -4.52
CA ILE A 163 -7.92 12.18 -4.42
C ILE A 163 -8.25 11.88 -2.96
N SER A 164 -7.37 11.18 -2.24
CA SER A 164 -7.57 10.86 -0.82
C SER A 164 -7.79 12.12 0.03
N TRP A 165 -6.93 13.12 -0.11
CA TRP A 165 -7.03 14.35 0.67
C TRP A 165 -8.32 15.11 0.40
N LYS A 166 -8.69 15.25 -0.89
CA LYS A 166 -9.93 15.92 -1.30
C LYS A 166 -11.16 15.14 -0.85
N SER A 167 -11.17 13.83 -1.07
CA SER A 167 -12.30 12.97 -0.69
C SER A 167 -12.48 12.91 0.83
N MET A 168 -11.40 12.96 1.61
CA MET A 168 -11.46 12.98 3.07
C MET A 168 -11.79 14.37 3.65
N GLY A 169 -11.61 15.44 2.89
CA GLY A 169 -12.22 16.74 3.18
C GLY A 169 -13.73 16.61 3.17
N ILE A 170 -14.29 16.17 2.04
CA ILE A 170 -15.73 16.02 1.81
C ILE A 170 -16.36 14.98 2.75
N ALA A 171 -15.72 13.82 2.92
CA ALA A 171 -16.24 12.72 3.73
C ALA A 171 -16.41 13.10 5.21
N TYR A 172 -15.68 14.11 5.70
CA TYR A 172 -15.77 14.55 7.09
C TYR A 172 -16.78 15.68 7.32
N ASP A 173 -17.41 16.22 6.27
CA ASP A 173 -18.43 17.26 6.40
C ASP A 173 -19.72 16.70 7.04
N ASP A 174 -20.15 15.52 6.60
CA ASP A 174 -21.34 14.84 7.12
C ASP A 174 -21.32 13.32 6.84
N ASP A 175 -22.21 12.57 7.50
CA ASP A 175 -22.25 11.10 7.38
C ASP A 175 -22.68 10.62 5.98
N ARG A 176 -23.57 11.34 5.30
CA ARG A 176 -23.99 10.99 3.94
C ARG A 176 -22.81 11.12 2.99
N SER A 177 -22.04 12.21 3.09
CA SER A 177 -20.84 12.43 2.31
C SER A 177 -19.78 11.35 2.55
N TYR A 178 -19.60 10.89 3.80
CA TYR A 178 -18.70 9.77 4.12
C TYR A 178 -19.07 8.49 3.35
N HIS A 179 -20.35 8.12 3.36
CA HIS A 179 -20.83 6.93 2.67
C HIS A 179 -20.81 7.06 1.14
N ILE A 180 -21.07 8.24 0.60
CA ILE A 180 -20.95 8.52 -0.84
C ILE A 180 -19.50 8.35 -1.30
N VAL A 181 -18.53 8.90 -0.56
CA VAL A 181 -17.11 8.73 -0.87
C VAL A 181 -16.73 7.25 -0.86
N ASN A 182 -17.10 6.52 0.19
CA ASN A 182 -16.83 5.08 0.28
C ASN A 182 -17.45 4.29 -0.89
N ALA A 183 -18.70 4.60 -1.25
CA ALA A 183 -19.38 3.97 -2.38
C ALA A 183 -18.72 4.33 -3.72
N ALA A 184 -18.25 5.57 -3.90
CA ALA A 184 -17.57 6.00 -5.12
C ALA A 184 -16.26 5.24 -5.35
N TYR A 185 -15.43 5.08 -4.31
CA TYR A 185 -14.25 4.22 -4.39
C TYR A 185 -14.64 2.77 -4.69
N ALA A 186 -15.64 2.23 -3.99
CA ALA A 186 -16.12 0.87 -4.20
C ALA A 186 -16.50 0.65 -5.67
N VAL A 187 -17.37 1.50 -6.23
CA VAL A 187 -17.82 1.41 -7.62
C VAL A 187 -16.66 1.53 -8.61
N PHE A 188 -15.78 2.52 -8.44
CA PHE A 188 -14.65 2.72 -9.35
C PHE A 188 -13.75 1.48 -9.42
N PHE A 189 -13.38 0.91 -8.27
CA PHE A 189 -12.52 -0.27 -8.25
C PHE A 189 -13.26 -1.55 -8.64
N THR A 190 -14.57 -1.69 -8.37
CA THR A 190 -15.37 -2.79 -8.92
C THR A 190 -15.32 -2.79 -10.45
N VAL A 191 -15.54 -1.63 -11.06
CA VAL A 191 -15.46 -1.48 -12.52
C VAL A 191 -14.05 -1.80 -13.00
N LEU A 192 -13.02 -1.29 -12.33
CA LEU A 192 -11.63 -1.56 -12.70
C LEU A 192 -11.28 -3.06 -12.60
N PHE A 193 -11.75 -3.76 -11.56
CA PHE A 193 -11.58 -5.21 -11.44
C PHE A 193 -12.29 -5.96 -12.56
N ILE A 194 -13.53 -5.61 -12.89
CA ILE A 194 -14.27 -6.21 -14.01
C ILE A 194 -13.52 -5.97 -15.32
N VAL A 195 -13.09 -4.73 -15.58
CA VAL A 195 -12.33 -4.40 -16.79
C VAL A 195 -11.08 -5.25 -16.89
N SER A 196 -10.36 -5.41 -15.77
CA SER A 196 -9.13 -6.19 -15.76
C SER A 196 -9.33 -7.68 -16.05
N LEU A 197 -10.43 -8.25 -15.54
CA LEU A 197 -10.74 -9.67 -15.74
C LEU A 197 -11.28 -9.94 -17.14
N VAL A 198 -12.02 -9.00 -17.71
CA VAL A 198 -12.73 -9.18 -18.99
C VAL A 198 -11.88 -8.77 -20.19
N TYR A 199 -11.08 -7.71 -20.05
CA TYR A 199 -10.36 -7.10 -21.18
C TYR A 199 -8.85 -7.20 -21.08
N TRP A 200 -8.29 -7.43 -19.89
CA TRP A 200 -6.84 -7.47 -19.68
C TRP A 200 -6.32 -8.83 -19.24
N ASP A 201 -7.16 -9.88 -19.30
CA ASP A 201 -6.79 -11.25 -18.93
C ASP A 201 -6.08 -11.35 -17.56
N ALA A 202 -6.45 -10.48 -16.63
CA ALA A 202 -5.81 -10.42 -15.32
C ALA A 202 -6.05 -11.72 -14.54
N ASP A 203 -5.03 -12.18 -13.81
CA ASP A 203 -5.15 -13.40 -12.99
C ASP A 203 -6.27 -13.23 -11.93
N PRO A 204 -7.36 -14.02 -12.01
CA PRO A 204 -8.48 -13.92 -11.09
C PRO A 204 -8.07 -14.08 -9.62
N LYS A 205 -7.01 -14.84 -9.34
CA LYS A 205 -6.51 -15.04 -7.97
C LYS A 205 -5.92 -13.76 -7.39
N ASN A 206 -5.14 -13.04 -8.19
CA ASN A 206 -4.58 -11.75 -7.80
C ASN A 206 -5.70 -10.74 -7.60
N ILE A 207 -6.64 -10.62 -8.57
CA ILE A 207 -7.76 -9.70 -8.47
C ILE A 207 -8.62 -10.00 -7.23
N ALA A 208 -8.92 -11.27 -6.94
CA ALA A 208 -9.67 -11.67 -5.75
C ALA A 208 -8.96 -11.25 -4.45
N TRP A 209 -7.67 -11.55 -4.29
CA TRP A 209 -6.88 -11.13 -3.11
C TRP A 209 -7.04 -9.63 -2.84
N PHE A 210 -6.83 -8.82 -3.88
CA PHE A 210 -6.86 -7.37 -3.82
C PHE A 210 -8.26 -6.83 -3.55
N ALA A 211 -9.28 -7.42 -4.16
CA ALA A 211 -10.68 -7.13 -3.88
C ALA A 211 -11.04 -7.40 -2.42
N GLY A 212 -10.54 -8.50 -1.82
CA GLY A 212 -10.75 -8.83 -0.42
C GLY A 212 -10.27 -7.74 0.53
N ILE A 213 -8.99 -7.34 0.41
CA ILE A 213 -8.41 -6.23 1.18
C ILE A 213 -9.23 -4.95 0.97
N PHE A 214 -9.56 -4.64 -0.29
CA PHE A 214 -10.25 -3.42 -0.63
C PHE A 214 -11.65 -3.34 -0.02
N TYR A 215 -12.52 -4.31 -0.29
CA TYR A 215 -13.90 -4.30 0.24
C TYR A 215 -13.93 -4.46 1.76
N GLY A 216 -13.03 -5.26 2.34
CA GLY A 216 -12.92 -5.37 3.80
C GLY A 216 -12.63 -4.01 4.47
N MET A 217 -11.79 -3.18 3.84
CA MET A 217 -11.51 -1.81 4.31
C MET A 217 -12.77 -0.94 4.31
N PHE A 218 -13.51 -0.92 3.19
CA PHE A 218 -14.71 -0.08 3.05
C PHE A 218 -15.86 -0.55 3.94
N ILE A 219 -16.02 -1.87 4.10
CA ILE A 219 -16.96 -2.45 5.07
C ILE A 219 -16.57 -2.02 6.48
N GLY A 220 -15.32 -2.23 6.88
CA GLY A 220 -14.83 -1.87 8.23
C GLY A 220 -15.04 -0.38 8.53
N ARG A 221 -14.66 0.50 7.61
CA ARG A 221 -14.85 1.95 7.76
C ARG A 221 -16.32 2.36 7.85
N THR A 222 -17.17 1.74 7.05
CA THR A 222 -18.62 2.02 7.06
C THR A 222 -19.25 1.57 8.38
N LEU A 223 -18.88 0.38 8.87
CA LEU A 223 -19.32 -0.14 10.17
C LEU A 223 -18.81 0.72 11.33
N ASP A 224 -17.56 1.15 11.29
CA ASP A 224 -17.04 2.10 12.25
C ASP A 224 -17.86 3.40 12.23
N ARG A 225 -18.12 4.01 11.07
CA ARG A 225 -18.88 5.26 11.00
C ARG A 225 -20.32 5.14 11.52
N ILE A 226 -21.01 4.04 11.24
CA ILE A 226 -22.43 3.85 11.59
C ILE A 226 -22.58 3.34 13.03
N CYS A 227 -21.77 2.38 13.46
CA CYS A 227 -21.99 1.63 14.70
C CYS A 227 -21.13 2.10 15.87
N LEU A 228 -19.93 2.63 15.60
CA LEU A 228 -18.93 2.85 16.65
C LEU A 228 -18.53 4.32 16.83
N ARG A 229 -18.28 5.01 15.71
CA ARG A 229 -17.63 6.33 15.64
C ARG A 229 -16.36 6.35 16.48
N TYR A 230 -15.42 5.45 16.17
CA TYR A 230 -14.18 5.30 16.94
C TYR A 230 -13.48 6.65 17.13
N GLU A 231 -13.18 6.97 18.39
CA GLU A 231 -12.32 8.06 18.81
C GLU A 231 -11.13 7.46 19.54
N ILE A 232 -9.95 8.03 19.31
CA ILE A 232 -8.70 7.55 19.91
C ILE A 232 -8.73 7.88 21.41
N PRO A 233 -8.68 6.87 22.32
CA PRO A 233 -8.64 7.13 23.75
C PRO A 233 -7.41 7.97 24.14
N GLN A 234 -7.62 8.97 25.01
CA GLN A 234 -6.57 9.84 25.54
C GLN A 234 -5.78 9.13 26.64
N THR A 235 -4.76 8.38 26.22
CA THR A 235 -3.97 7.49 27.10
C THR A 235 -2.47 7.76 26.95
N GLY A 236 -1.65 7.19 27.84
CA GLY A 236 -0.20 7.34 27.78
C GLY A 236 0.44 6.63 26.58
N ILE A 237 1.74 6.86 26.40
CA ILE A 237 2.50 6.28 25.27
C ILE A 237 2.62 4.75 25.37
N LYS A 238 2.62 4.19 26.59
CA LYS A 238 2.69 2.74 26.81
C LYS A 238 1.42 2.06 26.34
N GLU A 239 0.27 2.67 26.62
CA GLU A 239 -1.05 2.21 26.21
C GLU A 239 -1.21 2.31 24.68
N HIS A 240 -0.68 3.38 24.06
CA HIS A 240 -0.64 3.49 22.59
C HIS A 240 0.25 2.42 21.95
N ALA A 241 1.43 2.17 22.51
CA ALA A 241 2.33 1.13 22.03
C ALA A 241 1.69 -0.26 22.15
N LEU A 242 1.08 -0.57 23.30
CA LEU A 242 0.40 -1.84 23.52
C LEU A 242 -0.80 -2.00 22.58
N ARG A 243 -1.60 -0.95 22.41
CA ARG A 243 -2.72 -0.93 21.45
C ARG A 243 -2.23 -1.19 20.02
N PHE A 244 -1.13 -0.59 19.61
CA PHE A 244 -0.58 -0.83 18.29
C PHE A 244 -0.13 -2.29 18.12
N VAL A 245 0.66 -2.82 19.07
CA VAL A 245 1.17 -4.19 19.01
C VAL A 245 0.04 -5.22 19.00
N VAL A 246 -0.94 -5.11 19.91
CA VAL A 246 -2.07 -6.03 19.98
C VAL A 246 -2.90 -6.01 18.70
N GLY A 247 -3.14 -4.82 18.13
CA GLY A 247 -3.86 -4.68 16.87
C GLY A 247 -3.14 -5.35 15.70
N MET A 248 -1.82 -5.15 15.61
CA MET A 248 -0.97 -5.76 14.56
C MET A 248 -0.88 -7.28 14.69
N VAL A 249 -0.75 -7.81 15.91
CA VAL A 249 -0.81 -9.25 16.16
C VAL A 249 -2.16 -9.81 15.71
N GLY A 250 -3.26 -9.12 16.02
CA GLY A 250 -4.59 -9.49 15.54
C GLY A 250 -4.69 -9.56 14.01
N CYS A 251 -4.13 -8.59 13.29
CA CYS A 251 -4.07 -8.62 11.83
C CYS A 251 -3.34 -9.87 11.32
N ALA A 252 -2.19 -10.22 11.91
CA ALA A 252 -1.41 -11.40 11.52
C ALA A 252 -2.13 -12.71 11.84
N VAL A 253 -2.73 -12.82 13.03
CA VAL A 253 -3.48 -14.00 13.47
C VAL A 253 -4.71 -14.25 12.59
N ILE A 254 -5.35 -13.19 12.09
CA ILE A 254 -6.48 -13.31 11.18
C ILE A 254 -6.02 -13.64 9.76
N LEU A 255 -4.94 -13.03 9.28
CA LEU A 255 -4.51 -13.20 7.89
C LEU A 255 -3.84 -14.56 7.63
N LEU A 256 -2.87 -14.94 8.45
CA LEU A 256 -1.96 -16.06 8.17
C LEU A 256 -2.65 -17.43 8.04
N PRO A 257 -3.63 -17.81 8.89
CA PRO A 257 -4.29 -19.10 8.78
C PRO A 257 -5.05 -19.25 7.46
N PHE A 258 -5.68 -18.17 6.98
CA PHE A 258 -6.45 -18.21 5.75
C PHE A 258 -5.54 -18.36 4.52
N ILE A 259 -4.39 -17.67 4.51
CA ILE A 259 -3.38 -17.86 3.47
C ILE A 259 -2.87 -19.31 3.49
N ALA A 260 -2.61 -19.87 4.67
CA ALA A 260 -2.08 -21.23 4.83
C ALA A 260 -3.08 -22.33 4.42
N LEU A 261 -4.39 -22.12 4.68
CA LEU A 261 -5.44 -23.09 4.35
C LEU A 261 -5.67 -23.22 2.84
N ASN A 262 -5.78 -22.10 2.13
CA ASN A 262 -5.99 -22.11 0.70
C ASN A 262 -5.53 -20.78 0.08
N PRO A 263 -4.41 -20.73 -0.65
CA PRO A 263 -3.92 -19.48 -1.25
C PRO A 263 -4.85 -18.88 -2.31
N VAL A 264 -5.79 -19.66 -2.86
CA VAL A 264 -6.73 -19.20 -3.89
C VAL A 264 -7.95 -18.53 -3.26
N TRP A 265 -8.59 -19.19 -2.29
CA TRP A 265 -9.84 -18.71 -1.67
C TRP A 265 -9.66 -18.14 -0.26
N GLY A 266 -8.69 -18.64 0.49
CA GLY A 266 -8.40 -18.15 1.83
C GLY A 266 -7.76 -16.76 1.80
N SER A 267 -6.86 -16.51 0.86
CA SER A 267 -6.28 -15.20 0.57
C SER A 267 -7.26 -14.00 0.54
N PRO A 268 -8.28 -13.97 -0.33
CA PRO A 268 -9.24 -12.87 -0.36
C PRO A 268 -10.08 -12.76 0.92
N ILE A 269 -10.48 -13.89 1.51
CA ILE A 269 -11.27 -13.93 2.74
C ILE A 269 -10.45 -13.39 3.92
N GLY A 270 -9.21 -13.88 4.08
CA GLY A 270 -8.27 -13.44 5.10
C GLY A 270 -7.93 -11.97 4.96
N GLY A 271 -7.71 -11.48 3.73
CA GLY A 271 -7.51 -10.06 3.44
C GLY A 271 -8.72 -9.21 3.85
N ALA A 272 -9.94 -9.65 3.53
CA ALA A 272 -11.16 -8.95 3.94
C ALA A 272 -11.33 -8.92 5.45
N LEU A 273 -11.19 -10.07 6.11
CA LEU A 273 -11.31 -10.19 7.57
C LEU A 273 -10.23 -9.39 8.31
N MET A 274 -9.00 -9.35 7.80
CA MET A 274 -7.92 -8.53 8.35
C MET A 274 -8.29 -7.04 8.30
N MET A 275 -8.88 -6.57 7.20
CA MET A 275 -9.25 -5.17 7.07
C MET A 275 -10.51 -4.81 7.88
N ILE A 276 -11.48 -5.73 8.00
CA ILE A 276 -12.62 -5.57 8.92
C ILE A 276 -12.14 -5.57 10.38
N TRP A 277 -11.16 -6.40 10.72
CA TRP A 277 -10.51 -6.34 12.02
C TRP A 277 -9.89 -4.97 12.26
N ALA A 278 -9.09 -4.51 11.30
CA ALA A 278 -8.31 -3.31 11.46
C ALA A 278 -9.16 -2.04 11.58
N PHE A 279 -10.21 -1.92 10.77
CA PHE A 279 -11.04 -0.72 10.70
C PHE A 279 -12.33 -0.80 11.52
N PHE A 280 -12.67 -1.95 12.12
CA PHE A 280 -13.91 -2.07 12.90
C PHE A 280 -13.78 -2.91 14.17
N ILE A 281 -13.45 -4.20 14.07
CA ILE A 281 -13.50 -5.11 15.23
C ILE A 281 -12.52 -4.67 16.32
N TYR A 282 -11.29 -4.31 15.94
CA TYR A 282 -10.28 -3.88 16.89
C TYR A 282 -10.62 -2.52 17.55
N PRO A 283 -10.99 -1.47 16.78
CA PRO A 283 -11.61 -0.27 17.34
C PRO A 283 -12.76 -0.55 18.32
N TYR A 284 -13.68 -1.47 17.99
CA TYR A 284 -14.78 -1.85 18.86
C TYR A 284 -14.31 -2.44 20.19
N ILE A 285 -13.30 -3.32 20.14
CA ILE A 285 -12.68 -3.93 21.31
C ILE A 285 -12.07 -2.86 22.23
N ILE A 286 -11.35 -1.88 21.65
CA ILE A 286 -10.76 -0.76 22.39
C ILE A 286 -11.84 0.04 23.11
N THR A 287 -12.91 0.43 22.41
CA THR A 287 -13.95 1.32 22.93
C THR A 287 -14.83 0.64 24.00
N LYS A 288 -15.28 -0.60 23.77
CA LYS A 288 -16.26 -1.27 24.64
C LYS A 288 -15.64 -1.97 25.84
N LYS A 289 -14.45 -2.55 25.70
CA LYS A 289 -13.84 -3.35 26.78
C LYS A 289 -12.91 -2.55 27.70
N ARG A 290 -12.70 -1.24 27.46
CA ARG A 290 -11.79 -0.38 28.25
C ARG A 290 -10.41 -1.03 28.48
N ILE A 291 -9.90 -1.83 27.53
CA ILE A 291 -8.69 -2.65 27.71
C ILE A 291 -7.45 -1.79 27.98
N PHE A 292 -7.51 -0.49 27.65
CA PHE A 292 -6.41 0.45 27.80
C PHE A 292 -6.80 1.71 28.57
N CYS A 293 -7.89 1.68 29.36
CA CYS A 293 -8.28 2.78 30.24
C CYS A 293 -7.66 2.64 31.63
#